data_AF-A0A2L1KDI6-F1
#
_entry.id   AF-A0A2L1KDI6-F1
#
_cell.length_a   1.000
_cell.length_b   1.000
_cell.length_c   1.000
_cell.angle_alpha   90.00
_cell.angle_beta   90.00
_cell.angle_gamma   90.00
#
_symmetry.space_group_name_H-M   'P 1'
#
loop_
_entity.id
_entity.type
_entity.pdbx_description
1 polymer ?
#
loop_
_entity_poly.entity_id
_entity_poly.type
_entity_poly.pdbx_seq_one_letter_code
_entity_poly.pdbx_strand_id
1 'polypeptide(L)'
;MLADRAHPSFALPLQCYEEFLIGKEVVREVGRKDGPLTRIELWPFNPGDLSPDQFVLAIALSYLPHEYRMDERLAIAVESLLCPLGFTLGEEP
;
A
#
# COMPACT_ATOMS: atom_id res chain seq x y z
N MET A 1 3.86 1.21 2.01
CA MET A 1 3.95 1.76 0.67
C MET A 1 4.77 0.86 -0.20
N LEU A 2 4.12 0.37 -1.24
CA LEU A 2 4.77 0.06 -2.49
C LEU A 2 5.67 1.23 -2.92
N ALA A 3 6.93 0.92 -3.23
CA ALA A 3 7.97 1.80 -3.78
C ALA A 3 8.63 2.86 -2.88
N ASP A 4 8.10 3.21 -1.70
CA ASP A 4 8.68 4.29 -0.87
C ASP A 4 9.76 3.85 0.13
N ARG A 5 10.20 2.60 0.09
CA ARG A 5 11.11 2.03 1.08
C ARG A 5 12.22 1.21 0.43
N ALA A 6 13.29 0.98 1.19
CA ALA A 6 14.52 0.33 0.73
C ALA A 6 14.34 -1.12 0.20
N HIS A 7 13.15 -1.71 0.35
CA HIS A 7 12.87 -3.09 -0.02
C HIS A 7 11.75 -3.18 -1.06
N PRO A 8 11.87 -4.09 -2.06
CA PRO A 8 10.79 -4.39 -2.99
C PRO A 8 9.50 -4.70 -2.25
N SER A 9 8.40 -4.17 -2.76
CA SER A 9 7.07 -4.33 -2.17
C SER A 9 6.15 -4.97 -3.20
N PHE A 10 5.30 -5.90 -2.74
CA PHE A 10 4.33 -6.60 -3.57
C PHE A 10 2.95 -6.57 -2.92
N ALA A 11 1.91 -6.49 -3.74
CA ALA A 11 0.54 -6.69 -3.27
C ALA A 11 0.18 -8.17 -3.43
N LEU A 12 -0.41 -8.76 -2.39
CA LEU A 12 -0.82 -10.16 -2.35
C LEU A 12 -2.28 -10.26 -1.89
N PRO A 13 -3.15 -11.02 -2.59
CA PRO A 13 -4.48 -11.33 -2.09
C PRO A 13 -4.38 -12.12 -0.79
N LEU A 14 -5.22 -11.80 0.20
CA LEU A 14 -5.22 -12.42 1.52
C LEU A 14 -5.39 -13.95 1.43
N GLN A 15 -6.15 -14.42 0.44
CA GLN A 15 -6.39 -15.85 0.19
C GLN A 15 -5.10 -16.60 -0.19
N CYS A 16 -4.09 -15.90 -0.71
CA CYS A 16 -2.81 -16.47 -1.12
C CYS A 16 -1.73 -16.36 -0.03
N TYR A 17 -2.06 -15.82 1.16
CA TYR A 17 -1.07 -15.54 2.20
C TYR A 17 -0.33 -16.80 2.67
N GLU A 18 -1.05 -17.86 2.99
CA GLU A 18 -0.44 -19.10 3.50
C GLU A 18 0.48 -19.75 2.47
N GLU A 19 0.04 -19.83 1.21
CA GLU A 19 0.84 -20.38 0.12
C GLU A 19 2.09 -19.52 -0.14
N PHE A 20 1.94 -18.20 -0.12
CA PHE A 20 3.07 -17.30 -0.27
C PHE A 20 4.09 -17.48 0.85
N LEU A 21 3.70 -17.80 2.08
CA LEU A 21 4.62 -18.01 3.19
C LEU A 21 5.43 -19.31 3.11
N ILE A 22 5.07 -20.27 2.25
CA ILE A 22 5.79 -21.53 2.14
C ILE A 22 7.26 -21.27 1.79
N GLY A 23 8.16 -21.80 2.63
CA GLY A 23 9.60 -21.66 2.49
C GLY A 23 10.15 -20.25 2.79
N LYS A 24 9.35 -19.35 3.38
CA LYS A 24 9.76 -17.99 3.74
C LYS A 24 9.72 -17.77 5.25
N GLU A 25 10.58 -16.89 5.73
CA GLU A 25 10.62 -16.46 7.11
C GLU A 25 9.94 -15.09 7.25
N VAL A 26 9.08 -14.96 8.25
CA VAL A 26 8.44 -13.68 8.57
C VAL A 26 9.34 -12.90 9.54
N VAL A 27 9.95 -11.84 9.03
CA VAL A 27 10.80 -10.94 9.81
C VAL A 27 9.94 -9.84 10.44
N ARG A 28 9.96 -9.73 11.77
CA ARG A 28 9.17 -8.74 12.52
C ARG A 28 9.89 -7.42 12.73
N GLU A 29 11.21 -7.46 12.85
CA GLU A 29 12.06 -6.28 13.04
C GLU A 29 13.06 -6.23 11.90
N VAL A 30 13.06 -5.10 11.18
CA VAL A 30 13.92 -4.90 10.01
C VAL A 30 15.09 -4.02 10.41
N GLY A 31 16.27 -4.61 10.47
CA GLY A 31 17.56 -3.93 10.57
C GLY A 31 18.02 -3.37 9.23
N ARG A 32 18.84 -2.31 9.28
CA ARG A 32 19.35 -1.59 8.09
C ARG A 32 20.28 -2.42 7.18
N LYS A 33 20.67 -3.63 7.61
CA LYS A 33 21.59 -4.55 6.92
C LYS A 33 21.03 -5.96 6.74
N ASP A 34 19.74 -6.15 6.98
CA ASP A 34 19.12 -7.45 6.76
C ASP A 34 19.13 -7.79 5.27
N GLY A 35 19.19 -9.09 4.94
CA GLY A 35 19.42 -9.62 3.59
C GLY A 35 18.32 -9.28 2.57
N PRO A 36 18.03 -10.17 1.59
CA PRO A 36 16.96 -9.91 0.61
C PRO A 36 15.59 -9.96 1.30
N LEU A 37 15.16 -8.84 1.85
CA LEU A 37 13.83 -8.65 2.41
C LEU A 37 12.87 -8.19 1.33
N THR A 38 11.67 -8.76 1.37
CA THR A 38 10.55 -8.37 0.54
C THR A 38 9.38 -8.01 1.43
N ARG A 39 8.81 -6.82 1.22
CA ARG A 39 7.59 -6.42 1.89
C ARG A 39 6.40 -6.94 1.10
N ILE A 40 5.40 -7.45 1.80
CA ILE A 40 4.10 -7.75 1.22
C ILE A 40 3.04 -6.84 1.83
N GLU A 41 2.11 -6.39 1.01
CA GLU A 41 0.87 -5.75 1.43
C GLU A 41 -0.24 -6.75 1.16
N LEU A 42 -1.04 -7.06 2.19
CA LEU A 42 -2.13 -8.03 2.11
C LEU A 42 -3.43 -7.30 1.80
N TRP A 43 -4.13 -7.78 0.78
CA TRP A 43 -5.33 -7.15 0.26
C TRP A 43 -6.52 -8.11 0.34
N PRO A 44 -7.73 -7.65 0.71
CA PRO A 44 -8.89 -8.54 0.84
C PRO A 44 -9.39 -9.09 -0.51
N PHE A 45 -8.91 -8.52 -1.62
CA PHE A 45 -9.21 -8.90 -2.99
C PHE A 45 -7.92 -9.01 -3.80
N ASN A 46 -8.02 -9.58 -5.01
CA ASN A 46 -6.89 -9.67 -5.91
C ASN A 46 -6.64 -8.31 -6.60
N PRO A 47 -5.51 -7.65 -6.35
CA PRO A 47 -5.19 -6.37 -6.96
C PRO A 47 -5.08 -6.45 -8.49
N GLY A 48 -4.77 -7.64 -9.04
CA GLY A 48 -4.70 -7.86 -10.49
C GLY A 48 -6.06 -7.81 -11.20
N ASP A 49 -7.16 -7.91 -10.44
CA ASP A 49 -8.52 -7.83 -10.99
C ASP A 49 -9.05 -6.39 -11.04
N LEU A 50 -8.30 -5.43 -10.48
CA LEU A 50 -8.70 -4.03 -10.46
C LEU A 50 -8.41 -3.36 -11.80
N SER A 51 -9.36 -2.55 -12.28
CA SER A 51 -9.08 -1.58 -13.33
C SER A 51 -8.06 -0.53 -12.84
N PRO A 52 -7.38 0.20 -13.75
CA PRO A 52 -6.44 1.25 -13.35
C PRO A 52 -7.04 2.25 -12.34
N ASP A 53 -8.28 2.70 -12.55
CA ASP A 53 -8.95 3.64 -11.65
C ASP A 53 -9.28 3.02 -10.29
N GLN A 54 -9.72 1.75 -10.28
CA GLN A 54 -9.97 1.01 -9.04
C GLN A 54 -8.67 0.77 -8.26
N PHE A 55 -7.57 0.53 -8.96
CA PHE A 55 -6.25 0.36 -8.37
C PHE A 55 -5.75 1.66 -7.73
N VAL A 56 -5.94 2.80 -8.41
CA VAL A 56 -5.64 4.13 -7.87
C VAL A 56 -6.45 4.39 -6.60
N LEU A 57 -7.76 4.15 -6.64
CA LEU A 57 -8.64 4.32 -5.47
C LEU A 57 -8.22 3.44 -4.30
N ALA A 58 -7.90 2.18 -4.57
CA ALA A 58 -7.56 1.25 -3.52
C ALA A 58 -6.19 1.54 -2.89
N ILE A 59 -5.22 2.02 -3.67
CA ILE A 59 -3.96 2.55 -3.13
C ILE A 59 -4.23 3.78 -2.29
N ALA A 60 -5.03 4.73 -2.78
CA ALA A 60 -5.36 5.94 -2.04
C ALA A 60 -6.03 5.61 -0.69
N LEU A 61 -7.00 4.69 -0.66
CA LEU A 61 -7.69 4.27 0.56
C LEU A 61 -6.82 3.40 1.50
N SER A 62 -5.66 2.92 1.05
CA SER A 62 -4.75 2.15 1.90
C SER A 62 -3.96 3.01 2.90
N TYR A 63 -3.96 4.34 2.70
CA TYR A 63 -3.36 5.28 3.64
C TYR A 63 -4.32 5.61 4.77
N LEU A 64 -3.77 5.71 5.97
CA LEU A 64 -4.51 6.12 7.15
C LEU A 64 -4.61 7.67 7.19
N PRO A 65 -5.72 8.24 7.72
CA PRO A 65 -5.88 9.68 7.81
C PRO A 65 -4.71 10.42 8.51
N HIS A 66 -4.06 9.78 9.48
CA HIS A 66 -2.91 10.35 10.16
C HIS A 66 -1.64 10.38 9.30
N GLU A 67 -1.50 9.48 8.31
CA GLU A 67 -0.36 9.48 7.38
C GLU A 67 -0.43 10.71 6.47
N TYR A 68 -1.62 11.12 6.04
CA TYR A 68 -1.82 12.37 5.30
C TYR A 68 -1.48 13.62 6.13
N ARG A 69 -1.78 13.60 7.44
CA ARG A 69 -1.45 14.72 8.35
C ARG A 69 0.04 14.85 8.63
N MET A 70 0.79 13.75 8.53
CA MET A 70 2.23 13.71 8.80
C MET A 70 3.05 14.08 7.56
N ASP A 71 2.51 13.90 6.35
CA ASP A 71 3.18 14.21 5.09
C ASP A 71 2.23 14.95 4.13
N GLU A 72 2.35 16.27 4.10
CA GLU A 72 1.56 17.15 3.23
C GLU A 72 1.77 16.83 1.73
N ARG A 73 2.97 16.38 1.34
CA ARG A 73 3.25 16.04 -0.06
C ARG A 73 2.52 14.77 -0.46
N LEU A 74 2.46 13.80 0.43
CA LEU A 74 1.69 12.58 0.25
C LEU A 74 0.19 12.90 0.12
N ALA A 75 -0.33 13.78 0.98
CA ALA A 75 -1.72 14.22 0.91
C ALA A 75 -2.04 14.87 -0.44
N ILE A 76 -1.21 15.80 -0.91
CA ILE A 76 -1.39 16.47 -2.22
C ILE A 76 -1.31 15.47 -3.37
N ALA A 77 -0.35 14.54 -3.33
CA ALA A 77 -0.18 13.54 -4.37
C ALA A 77 -1.42 12.62 -4.45
N VAL A 78 -1.92 12.16 -3.31
CA VAL A 78 -3.12 11.30 -3.26
C VAL A 78 -4.37 12.08 -3.67
N GLU A 79 -4.53 13.34 -3.23
CA GLU A 79 -5.63 14.22 -3.67
C GLU A 79 -5.63 14.39 -5.20
N SER A 80 -4.46 14.62 -5.81
CA SER A 80 -4.34 14.79 -7.26
C SER A 80 -4.70 13.53 -8.06
N LEU A 81 -4.55 12.34 -7.45
CA LEU A 81 -4.94 11.06 -8.05
C LEU A 81 -6.45 10.79 -7.87
N LEU A 82 -7.03 11.23 -6.76
CA LEU A 82 -8.44 11.01 -6.41
C LEU A 82 -9.40 12.01 -7.06
N CYS A 83 -8.98 13.26 -7.22
CA CYS A 83 -9.81 14.35 -7.73
C CYS A 83 -10.37 14.08 -9.14
N PRO A 84 -9.59 13.53 -10.11
CA PRO A 84 -10.13 13.12 -11.41
C PRO A 84 -11.21 12.04 -11.35
N LEU A 85 -11.24 11.25 -10.27
CA LEU A 85 -12.22 10.19 -10.02
C LEU A 85 -13.44 10.69 -9.23
N GLY A 86 -13.47 11.99 -8.86
CA GLY A 86 -14.55 12.62 -8.11
C GLY A 86 -14.48 12.44 -6.59
N PHE A 87 -13.31 12.06 -6.05
CA PHE A 87 -13.08 11.89 -4.62
C PHE A 87 -12.16 12.99 -4.08
N THR A 88 -12.34 13.35 -2.80
CA THR A 88 -11.50 14.32 -2.08
C THR A 88 -11.10 13.75 -0.72
N LEU A 89 -9.87 13.98 -0.30
CA LEU A 89 -9.38 13.78 1.07
C LEU A 89 -9.99 14.91 1.92
N GLY A 90 -11.24 14.73 2.33
CA GLY A 90 -11.93 15.74 3.14
C GLY A 90 -11.16 16.08 4.43
N GLU A 91 -11.24 17.33 4.85
CA GLU A 91 -11.10 17.64 6.28
C GLU A 91 -12.36 17.09 6.98
N GLU A 92 -12.18 16.32 8.07
CA GLU A 92 -13.31 16.02 8.95
C GLU A 92 -13.97 17.35 9.39
N PRO A 93 -15.32 17.45 9.39
CA PRO A 93 -16.00 18.60 10.00
C PRO A 93 -15.76 18.69 11.51
#